data_AF-A0AAN3AAA2-F1
#
_entry.id   AF-A0AAN3AAA2-F1
#
_cell.length_a   1.000
_cell.length_b   1.000
_cell.length_c   1.000
_cell.angle_alpha   90.00
_cell.angle_beta   90.00
_cell.angle_gamma   90.00
#
_symmetry.space_group_name_H-M   'P 1'
#
loop_
_entity.id
_entity.type
_entity.pdbx_description
1 polymer ?
#
loop_
_entity_poly.entity_id
_entity_poly.type
_entity_poly.pdbx_seq_one_letter_code
_entity_poly.pdbx_strand_id
1 'polypeptide(L)'
;MKARYHKYVNTAPEKANEYLLSDAQDTSRYVSAQSYTDNVMNVALPSTYRFMEKVIRELIAMYEEAEVPLTTIHLGGDEVPEGAWMGSPVCRTFMDENGMTSAHELSEYYITKMADYLQQHHLQFSGWQEVALGHPEATDRHLNQLAAGVYCWNTVPEWEADEIPYQIANKGYPVILCNVNNFYLDLAYDAHPDERGLSWAGYVDESKGFSMLPYSIYRSSRTDMAGNPVDPDIAGKGKTTLTASGKEHIQGVQAQLFAETIRDFEWVEYYTFPKILGLVERGWNAFPAWSTLTGEKERQAFNKELGLFYSKVSEKEMPHWASRSINFRLPHPGLCIKEGQLHASTPIRGGEIRYTTDGTEPTLRSELWKAPVACDASVVKAKLFYLNKESVTSTLKVD
;
A
#
# COMPACT_ATOMS: atom_id res chain seq x y z
N MET A 1 6.50 24.09 -11.61
CA MET A 1 7.52 25.07 -12.07
C MET A 1 7.16 25.88 -13.33
N LYS A 2 6.30 25.38 -14.25
CA LYS A 2 5.82 26.15 -15.43
C LYS A 2 5.31 27.57 -15.10
N ALA A 3 4.49 27.71 -14.04
CA ALA A 3 4.02 29.03 -13.59
C ALA A 3 5.15 29.99 -13.17
N ARG A 4 6.21 29.48 -12.53
CA ARG A 4 7.41 30.27 -12.18
C ARG A 4 8.11 30.76 -13.46
N TYR A 5 8.27 29.88 -14.44
CA TYR A 5 8.86 30.22 -15.73
C TYR A 5 8.09 31.37 -16.39
N HIS A 6 6.76 31.23 -16.55
CA HIS A 6 5.94 32.26 -17.19
C HIS A 6 5.94 33.60 -16.44
N LYS A 7 6.05 33.58 -15.11
CA LYS A 7 6.18 34.79 -14.31
C LYS A 7 7.44 35.58 -14.63
N TYR A 8 8.57 34.91 -14.91
CA TYR A 8 9.87 35.56 -15.04
C TYR A 8 10.42 35.63 -16.47
N VAL A 9 9.89 34.88 -17.43
CA VAL A 9 10.49 34.75 -18.78
C VAL A 9 10.73 36.09 -19.48
N ASN A 10 9.86 37.09 -19.26
CA ASN A 10 9.98 38.41 -19.89
C ASN A 10 10.80 39.43 -19.08
N THR A 11 11.03 39.19 -17.79
CA THR A 11 11.68 40.16 -16.88
C THR A 11 13.03 39.69 -16.36
N ALA A 12 13.20 38.38 -16.16
CA ALA A 12 14.39 37.73 -15.64
C ALA A 12 14.51 36.30 -16.21
N PRO A 13 14.93 36.16 -17.49
CA PRO A 13 14.97 34.86 -18.18
C PRO A 13 15.82 33.80 -17.46
N GLU A 14 16.95 34.17 -16.85
CA GLU A 14 17.77 33.24 -16.08
C GLU A 14 17.00 32.64 -14.90
N LYS A 15 16.29 33.49 -14.14
CA LYS A 15 15.44 33.08 -13.02
C LYS A 15 14.24 32.23 -13.46
N ALA A 16 13.74 32.45 -14.67
CA ALA A 16 12.68 31.64 -15.27
C ALA A 16 13.15 30.20 -15.53
N ASN A 17 14.37 30.04 -16.05
CA ASN A 17 14.95 28.75 -16.44
C ASN A 17 15.66 28.01 -15.30
N GLU A 18 15.99 28.70 -14.21
CA GLU A 18 16.74 28.17 -13.06
C GLU A 18 16.25 26.79 -12.59
N TYR A 19 14.92 26.64 -12.47
CA TYR A 19 14.23 25.45 -11.97
C TYR A 19 13.16 24.92 -12.95
N LEU A 20 13.35 25.11 -14.26
CA LEU A 20 12.44 24.57 -15.26
C LEU A 20 12.51 23.02 -15.25
N LEU A 21 11.36 22.34 -15.30
CA LEU A 21 11.27 20.88 -15.19
C LEU A 21 10.73 20.20 -16.45
N SER A 22 10.47 20.97 -17.50
CA SER A 22 9.78 20.50 -18.69
C SER A 22 10.42 21.11 -19.93
N ASP A 23 10.52 20.31 -20.99
CA ASP A 23 10.84 20.80 -22.32
C ASP A 23 9.55 21.21 -23.04
N ALA A 24 9.48 22.45 -23.54
CA ALA A 24 8.31 22.96 -24.25
C ALA A 24 8.15 22.32 -25.64
N GLN A 25 9.20 21.70 -26.18
CA GLN A 25 9.18 20.97 -27.45
C GLN A 25 8.96 19.46 -27.27
N ASP A 26 8.71 19.00 -26.04
CA ASP A 26 8.43 17.59 -25.79
C ASP A 26 7.09 17.18 -26.41
N THR A 27 7.14 16.27 -27.38
CA THR A 27 5.96 15.70 -28.05
C THR A 27 5.68 14.26 -27.60
N SER A 28 6.19 13.84 -26.44
CA SER A 28 6.00 12.49 -25.91
C SER A 28 4.50 12.20 -25.77
N ARG A 29 4.10 10.97 -26.07
CA ARG A 29 2.72 10.50 -25.91
C ARG A 29 2.71 9.34 -24.95
N TYR A 30 2.17 9.58 -23.78
CA TYR A 30 2.00 8.58 -22.73
C TYR A 30 0.77 8.95 -21.89
N VAL A 31 0.30 7.99 -21.11
CA VAL A 31 -0.77 8.19 -20.11
C VAL A 31 -0.29 7.55 -18.82
N SER A 32 -0.23 8.32 -17.73
CA SER A 32 0.14 7.80 -16.41
C SER A 32 -0.99 6.96 -15.81
N ALA A 33 -0.71 6.25 -14.72
CA ALA A 33 -1.72 5.45 -14.01
C ALA A 33 -2.97 6.28 -13.63
N GLN A 34 -2.80 7.55 -13.26
CA GLN A 34 -3.89 8.48 -12.92
C GLN A 34 -4.38 9.30 -14.13
N SER A 35 -4.11 8.83 -15.35
CA SER A 35 -4.57 9.43 -16.61
C SER A 35 -4.02 10.83 -16.94
N TYR A 36 -2.85 11.19 -16.41
CA TYR A 36 -2.14 12.41 -16.81
C TYR A 36 -1.26 12.17 -18.03
N THR A 37 -1.03 13.23 -18.81
CA THR A 37 -0.19 13.19 -20.02
C THR A 37 1.03 14.13 -19.94
N ASP A 38 1.24 14.81 -18.80
CA ASP A 38 2.31 15.80 -18.63
C ASP A 38 2.89 15.85 -17.20
N ASN A 39 2.78 14.74 -16.46
CA ASN A 39 3.16 14.62 -15.04
C ASN A 39 4.60 14.13 -14.76
N VAL A 40 5.49 14.00 -15.76
CA VAL A 40 6.89 13.60 -15.53
C VAL A 40 7.84 14.80 -15.64
N MET A 41 8.82 14.88 -14.76
CA MET A 41 9.92 15.85 -14.89
C MET A 41 10.85 15.41 -16.01
N ASN A 42 11.33 16.32 -16.85
CA ASN A 42 12.35 16.01 -17.85
C ASN A 42 13.71 15.81 -17.14
N VAL A 43 14.19 14.57 -17.14
CA VAL A 43 15.40 14.18 -16.41
C VAL A 43 16.71 14.50 -17.12
N ALA A 44 16.67 14.89 -18.40
CA ALA A 44 17.85 15.33 -19.13
C ALA A 44 18.19 16.82 -18.88
N LEU A 45 17.28 17.60 -18.28
CA LEU A 45 17.50 19.02 -18.01
C LEU A 45 18.40 19.25 -16.78
N PRO A 46 19.47 20.07 -16.90
CA PRO A 46 20.26 20.49 -15.74
C PRO A 46 19.45 21.24 -14.66
N SER A 47 18.39 21.93 -15.06
CA SER A 47 17.48 22.62 -14.13
C SER A 47 16.67 21.68 -13.25
N THR A 48 16.42 20.44 -13.68
CA THR A 48 15.78 19.41 -12.86
C THR A 48 16.64 19.07 -11.66
N TYR A 49 17.94 18.86 -11.87
CA TYR A 49 18.89 18.63 -10.78
C TYR A 49 19.00 19.84 -9.86
N ARG A 50 19.17 21.06 -10.39
CA ARG A 50 19.17 22.27 -9.54
C ARG A 50 17.91 22.40 -8.68
N PHE A 51 16.75 22.04 -9.21
CA PHE A 51 15.50 22.05 -8.45
C PHE A 51 15.52 21.00 -7.34
N MET A 52 15.87 19.76 -7.65
CA MET A 52 15.93 18.68 -6.67
C MET A 52 16.96 18.94 -5.57
N GLU A 53 18.16 19.38 -5.95
CA GLU A 53 19.22 19.78 -5.01
C GLU A 53 18.76 20.91 -4.08
N LYS A 54 18.04 21.92 -4.61
CA LYS A 54 17.45 22.97 -3.78
C LYS A 54 16.45 22.37 -2.80
N VAL A 55 15.51 21.53 -3.25
CA VAL A 55 14.51 20.90 -2.38
C VAL A 55 15.18 20.08 -1.26
N ILE A 56 16.14 19.24 -1.62
CA ILE A 56 16.88 18.39 -0.66
C ILE A 56 17.60 19.24 0.38
N ARG A 57 18.30 20.30 -0.04
CA ARG A 57 18.99 21.20 0.90
C ARG A 57 18.05 21.91 1.86
N GLU A 58 16.87 22.32 1.40
CA GLU A 58 15.88 22.91 2.31
C GLU A 58 15.30 21.88 3.27
N LEU A 59 15.09 20.63 2.86
CA LEU A 59 14.67 19.55 3.75
C LEU A 59 15.74 19.27 4.83
N ILE A 60 17.02 19.22 4.44
CA ILE A 60 18.14 19.09 5.39
C ILE A 60 18.08 20.23 6.41
N ALA A 61 17.97 21.48 5.95
CA ALA A 61 17.91 22.64 6.84
C ALA A 61 16.72 22.60 7.81
N MET A 62 15.55 22.12 7.37
CA MET A 62 14.38 21.95 8.25
C MET A 62 14.60 20.89 9.33
N TYR A 63 15.28 19.78 9.01
CA TYR A 63 15.61 18.74 9.98
C TYR A 63 16.68 19.20 10.97
N GLU A 64 17.68 19.95 10.50
CA GLU A 64 18.67 20.62 11.35
C GLU A 64 18.00 21.61 12.31
N GLU A 65 17.09 22.45 11.81
CA GLU A 65 16.30 23.39 12.63
C GLU A 65 15.45 22.66 13.68
N ALA A 66 14.87 21.51 13.32
CA ALA A 66 14.08 20.68 14.21
C ALA A 66 14.90 19.79 15.15
N GLU A 67 16.25 19.82 15.06
CA GLU A 67 17.18 19.00 15.85
C GLU A 67 16.91 17.49 15.76
N VAL A 68 16.41 17.03 14.61
CA VAL A 68 16.14 15.61 14.33
C VAL A 68 17.01 15.12 13.17
N PRO A 69 17.63 13.93 13.27
CA PRO A 69 18.50 13.43 12.21
C PRO A 69 17.69 13.08 10.96
N LEU A 70 18.09 13.64 9.83
CA LEU A 70 17.69 13.15 8.51
C LEU A 70 18.72 12.12 8.06
N THR A 71 18.31 10.87 7.87
CA THR A 71 19.22 9.80 7.40
C THR A 71 18.93 9.39 5.96
N THR A 72 17.68 9.58 5.52
CA THR A 72 17.17 9.00 4.29
C THR A 72 16.18 9.94 3.63
N ILE A 73 16.25 10.07 2.30
CA ILE A 73 15.22 10.73 1.49
C ILE A 73 14.63 9.71 0.51
N HIS A 74 13.30 9.58 0.51
CA HIS A 74 12.58 8.76 -0.45
C HIS A 74 12.39 9.53 -1.77
N LEU A 75 12.98 9.03 -2.86
CA LEU A 75 12.98 9.66 -4.18
C LEU A 75 11.69 9.37 -4.98
N GLY A 76 10.85 8.45 -4.50
CA GLY A 76 9.67 7.98 -5.25
C GLY A 76 10.11 6.94 -6.28
N GLY A 77 9.89 7.23 -7.56
CA GLY A 77 10.33 6.41 -8.69
C GLY A 77 9.28 5.44 -9.23
N ASP A 78 8.07 5.46 -8.69
CA ASP A 78 6.93 4.65 -9.11
C ASP A 78 6.37 5.07 -10.46
N GLU A 79 5.88 4.07 -11.21
CA GLU A 79 4.96 4.21 -12.34
C GLU A 79 5.34 5.26 -13.40
N VAL A 80 6.64 5.42 -13.68
CA VAL A 80 7.08 6.24 -14.83
C VAL A 80 6.50 5.61 -16.11
N PRO A 81 5.62 6.33 -16.84
CA PRO A 81 4.87 5.72 -17.92
C PRO A 81 5.74 5.42 -19.13
N GLU A 82 5.41 4.33 -19.82
CA GLU A 82 6.06 3.97 -21.07
C GLU A 82 5.92 5.11 -22.11
N GLY A 83 7.01 5.43 -22.80
CA GLY A 83 7.05 6.50 -23.80
C GLY A 83 7.29 7.90 -23.22
N ALA A 84 7.40 8.05 -21.88
CA ALA A 84 7.90 9.28 -21.26
C ALA A 84 9.24 9.71 -21.89
N TRP A 85 9.41 11.02 -22.10
CA TRP A 85 10.61 11.67 -22.62
C TRP A 85 11.01 11.35 -24.08
N MET A 86 10.46 10.31 -24.70
CA MET A 86 10.88 9.87 -26.05
C MET A 86 10.59 10.91 -27.16
N GLY A 87 9.65 11.83 -26.89
CA GLY A 87 9.32 12.96 -27.75
C GLY A 87 10.15 14.22 -27.52
N SER A 88 10.93 14.30 -26.44
CA SER A 88 11.72 15.48 -26.02
C SER A 88 13.00 15.61 -26.83
N PRO A 89 13.21 16.69 -27.60
CA PRO A 89 14.50 16.96 -28.23
C PRO A 89 15.67 16.97 -27.24
N VAL A 90 15.49 17.54 -26.05
CA VAL A 90 16.53 17.57 -25.02
C VAL A 90 16.90 16.16 -24.58
N CYS A 91 15.91 15.29 -24.34
CA CYS A 91 16.17 13.91 -23.95
C CYS A 91 16.80 13.12 -25.09
N ARG A 92 16.36 13.30 -26.34
CA ARG A 92 16.96 12.64 -27.50
C ARG A 92 18.44 12.97 -27.65
N THR A 93 18.80 14.25 -27.61
CA THR A 93 20.21 14.65 -27.67
C THR A 93 21.01 14.05 -26.51
N PHE A 94 20.49 14.10 -25.30
CA PHE A 94 21.15 13.50 -24.14
C PHE A 94 21.32 11.98 -24.29
N MET A 95 20.31 11.27 -24.80
CA MET A 95 20.37 9.83 -25.06
C MET A 95 21.43 9.51 -26.12
N ASP A 96 21.46 10.25 -27.23
CA ASP A 96 22.45 10.07 -28.30
C ASP A 96 23.89 10.27 -27.79
N GLU A 97 24.11 11.30 -26.96
CA GLU A 97 25.42 11.62 -26.38
C GLU A 97 25.90 10.56 -25.37
N ASN A 98 24.98 9.86 -24.70
CA ASN A 98 25.27 8.87 -23.67
C ASN A 98 25.03 7.42 -24.12
N GLY A 99 24.66 7.20 -25.38
CA GLY A 99 24.41 5.86 -25.93
C GLY A 99 23.20 5.16 -25.35
N MET A 100 22.19 5.90 -24.87
CA MET A 100 20.97 5.36 -24.29
C MET A 100 19.90 5.11 -25.37
N THR A 101 19.06 4.10 -25.15
CA THR A 101 18.06 3.67 -26.14
C THR A 101 16.63 3.67 -25.61
N SER A 102 16.43 3.79 -24.30
CA SER A 102 15.14 3.66 -23.65
C SER A 102 14.85 4.73 -22.60
N ALA A 103 13.56 4.94 -22.31
CA ALA A 103 13.12 5.77 -21.19
C ALA A 103 13.57 5.18 -19.84
N HIS A 104 13.72 3.85 -19.74
CA HIS A 104 14.24 3.19 -18.54
C HIS A 104 15.66 3.68 -18.20
N GLU A 105 16.54 3.76 -19.19
CA GLU A 105 17.92 4.26 -18.99
C GLU A 105 17.96 5.74 -18.55
N LEU A 106 17.01 6.56 -19.00
CA LEU A 106 16.85 7.94 -18.51
C LEU A 106 16.39 7.97 -17.04
N SER A 107 15.46 7.10 -16.65
CA SER A 107 15.02 6.95 -15.26
C SER A 107 16.17 6.46 -14.36
N GLU A 108 16.91 5.44 -14.83
CA GLU A 108 18.10 4.91 -14.17
C GLU A 108 19.16 6.00 -13.96
N TYR A 109 19.44 6.81 -15.00
CA TYR A 109 20.35 7.94 -14.90
C TYR A 109 19.92 8.95 -13.83
N TYR A 110 18.63 9.28 -13.78
CA TYR A 110 18.08 10.19 -12.79
C TYR A 110 18.25 9.66 -11.37
N ILE A 111 17.83 8.41 -11.12
CA ILE A 111 17.90 7.77 -9.80
C ILE A 111 19.35 7.68 -9.34
N THR A 112 20.26 7.23 -10.20
CA THR A 112 21.69 7.11 -9.88
C THR A 112 22.27 8.46 -9.48
N LYS A 113 22.02 9.49 -10.28
CA LYS A 113 22.54 10.84 -10.01
C LYS A 113 21.96 11.46 -8.73
N MET A 114 20.70 11.19 -8.42
CA MET A 114 20.08 11.64 -7.17
C MET A 114 20.59 10.87 -5.96
N ALA A 115 20.83 9.55 -6.09
CA ALA A 115 21.45 8.75 -5.04
C ALA A 115 22.87 9.24 -4.72
N ASP A 116 23.68 9.53 -5.74
CA ASP A 116 25.02 10.11 -5.58
C ASP A 116 24.97 11.48 -4.89
N TYR A 117 24.01 12.32 -5.27
CA TYR A 117 23.84 13.63 -4.63
C TYR A 117 23.46 13.49 -3.14
N LEU A 118 22.55 12.58 -2.80
CA LEU A 118 22.19 12.31 -1.41
C LEU A 118 23.41 11.82 -0.61
N GLN A 119 24.22 10.94 -1.20
CA GLN A 119 25.44 10.45 -0.58
C GLN A 119 26.43 11.57 -0.24
N GLN A 120 26.55 12.60 -1.09
CA GLN A 120 27.41 13.78 -0.82
C GLN A 120 26.99 14.55 0.43
N HIS A 121 25.73 14.45 0.84
CA HIS A 121 25.19 15.01 2.09
C HIS A 121 25.08 13.97 3.21
N HIS A 122 25.73 12.81 3.07
CA HIS A 122 25.67 11.69 4.01
C HIS A 122 24.26 11.12 4.21
N LEU A 123 23.39 11.28 3.21
CA LEU A 123 22.05 10.72 3.17
C LEU A 123 22.02 9.47 2.29
N GLN A 124 21.19 8.52 2.68
CA GLN A 124 20.84 7.38 1.84
C GLN A 124 19.56 7.68 1.04
N PHE A 125 19.34 6.95 -0.05
CA PHE A 125 18.09 7.05 -0.80
C PHE A 125 17.13 5.91 -0.46
N SER A 126 15.85 6.18 -0.63
CA SER A 126 14.81 5.15 -0.72
C SER A 126 13.98 5.37 -1.97
N GLY A 127 13.27 4.35 -2.41
CA GLY A 127 12.36 4.44 -3.55
C GLY A 127 11.40 3.27 -3.60
N TRP A 128 10.36 3.41 -4.42
CA TRP A 128 9.51 2.28 -4.79
C TRP A 128 10.32 1.26 -5.59
N GLN A 129 9.89 -0.01 -5.59
CA GLN A 129 10.61 -1.13 -6.21
C GLN A 129 11.19 -0.86 -7.61
N GLU A 130 10.55 -0.02 -8.42
CA GLU A 130 10.98 0.40 -9.74
C GLU A 130 12.42 0.94 -9.76
N VAL A 131 12.90 1.53 -8.65
CA VAL A 131 14.29 2.02 -8.52
C VAL A 131 15.35 0.92 -8.44
N ALA A 132 14.94 -0.35 -8.40
CA ALA A 132 15.81 -1.52 -8.29
C ALA A 132 15.52 -2.57 -9.39
N LEU A 133 14.72 -2.21 -10.41
CA LEU A 133 14.29 -3.12 -11.47
C LEU A 133 14.99 -2.80 -12.80
N GLY A 134 15.31 -3.84 -13.57
CA GLY A 134 15.79 -3.69 -14.95
C GLY A 134 17.19 -3.10 -15.11
N HIS A 135 17.95 -2.90 -14.04
CA HIS A 135 19.30 -2.33 -14.10
C HIS A 135 20.39 -3.36 -14.46
N PRO A 136 21.49 -2.93 -15.11
CA PRO A 136 22.71 -3.71 -15.21
C PRO A 136 23.31 -4.01 -13.82
N GLU A 137 24.09 -5.11 -13.71
CA GLU A 137 24.70 -5.54 -12.44
C GLU A 137 25.60 -4.46 -11.80
N ALA A 138 26.25 -3.62 -12.62
CA ALA A 138 27.06 -2.53 -12.11
C ALA A 138 26.21 -1.46 -11.40
N THR A 139 25.05 -1.13 -11.96
CA THR A 139 24.10 -0.16 -11.41
C THR A 139 23.40 -0.72 -10.16
N ASP A 140 22.75 -1.89 -10.26
CA ASP A 140 22.93 -3.01 -9.31
C ASP A 140 23.70 -2.69 -8.03
N ARG A 141 25.00 -2.98 -8.13
CA ARG A 141 25.95 -2.93 -7.03
C ARG A 141 26.13 -1.55 -6.46
N HIS A 142 26.06 -0.51 -7.30
CA HIS A 142 26.23 0.88 -6.89
C HIS A 142 25.02 1.37 -6.07
N LEU A 143 23.82 1.27 -6.62
CA LEU A 143 22.59 1.71 -5.96
C LEU A 143 22.35 0.94 -4.66
N ASN A 144 22.63 -0.37 -4.63
CA ASN A 144 22.49 -1.16 -3.41
C ASN A 144 23.31 -0.59 -2.22
N GLN A 145 24.51 -0.05 -2.47
CA GLN A 145 25.34 0.55 -1.42
C GLN A 145 24.77 1.86 -0.86
N LEU A 146 23.94 2.55 -1.64
CA LEU A 146 23.39 3.86 -1.30
C LEU A 146 21.94 3.81 -0.81
N ALA A 147 21.26 2.68 -1.01
CA ALA A 147 19.88 2.48 -0.61
C ALA A 147 19.76 2.27 0.90
N ALA A 148 18.81 2.94 1.54
CA ALA A 148 18.34 2.63 2.89
C ALA A 148 17.15 1.66 2.88
N GLY A 149 16.35 1.67 1.80
CA GLY A 149 15.18 0.83 1.68
C GLY A 149 14.49 0.97 0.33
N VAL A 150 14.19 -0.16 -0.30
CA VAL A 150 13.38 -0.30 -1.51
C VAL A 150 12.01 -0.81 -1.10
N TYR A 151 10.98 -0.04 -1.42
CA TYR A 151 9.60 -0.27 -1.00
C TYR A 151 8.91 -1.16 -2.02
N CYS A 152 8.84 -2.46 -1.70
CA CYS A 152 8.29 -3.49 -2.56
C CYS A 152 6.79 -3.66 -2.29
N TRP A 153 5.99 -3.10 -3.20
CA TRP A 153 4.54 -2.98 -3.06
C TRP A 153 3.78 -3.96 -3.95
N ASN A 154 4.31 -4.24 -5.15
CA ASN A 154 3.59 -5.02 -6.15
C ASN A 154 3.73 -6.49 -5.81
N THR A 155 2.71 -7.01 -5.12
CA THR A 155 2.68 -8.39 -4.63
C THR A 155 1.41 -9.12 -5.05
N VAL A 156 0.88 -8.76 -6.21
CA VAL A 156 -0.33 -9.36 -6.80
C VAL A 156 0.09 -10.56 -7.68
N PRO A 157 -0.25 -11.80 -7.27
CA PRO A 157 0.10 -13.00 -8.04
C PRO A 157 -0.49 -13.02 -9.45
N GLU A 158 -1.66 -12.45 -9.65
CA GLU A 158 -2.39 -12.38 -10.93
C GLU A 158 -1.70 -11.50 -11.97
N TRP A 159 -0.75 -10.66 -11.54
CA TRP A 159 0.11 -9.87 -12.43
C TRP A 159 1.51 -10.48 -12.56
N GLU A 160 1.74 -11.68 -12.01
CA GLU A 160 3.05 -12.34 -11.95
C GLU A 160 4.14 -11.48 -11.26
N ALA A 161 3.72 -10.56 -10.40
CA ALA A 161 4.59 -9.56 -9.78
C ALA A 161 4.98 -9.90 -8.34
N ASP A 162 4.35 -10.90 -7.72
CA ASP A 162 4.58 -11.28 -6.32
C ASP A 162 5.97 -11.88 -6.03
N GLU A 163 6.79 -12.10 -7.06
CA GLU A 163 8.19 -12.49 -6.94
C GLU A 163 9.16 -11.31 -6.76
N ILE A 164 8.73 -10.11 -7.14
CA ILE A 164 9.59 -8.90 -7.17
C ILE A 164 10.31 -8.65 -5.84
N PRO A 165 9.64 -8.73 -4.65
CA PRO A 165 10.33 -8.48 -3.39
C PRO A 165 11.51 -9.43 -3.15
N TYR A 166 11.37 -10.71 -3.53
CA TYR A 166 12.44 -11.69 -3.38
C TYR A 166 13.54 -11.54 -4.43
N GLN A 167 13.20 -11.16 -5.66
CA GLN A 167 14.20 -10.84 -6.67
C GLN A 167 15.08 -9.66 -6.23
N ILE A 168 14.48 -8.58 -5.71
CA ILE A 168 15.19 -7.40 -5.20
C ILE A 168 16.03 -7.75 -3.97
N ALA A 169 15.46 -8.48 -3.00
CA ALA A 169 16.19 -8.91 -1.81
C ALA A 169 17.39 -9.81 -2.17
N ASN A 170 17.22 -10.74 -3.11
CA ASN A 170 18.29 -11.64 -3.56
C ASN A 170 19.40 -10.91 -4.36
N LYS A 171 19.11 -9.75 -4.95
CA LYS A 171 20.13 -8.84 -5.51
C LYS A 171 20.88 -8.04 -4.43
N GLY A 172 20.42 -8.11 -3.19
CA GLY A 172 21.07 -7.54 -2.01
C GLY A 172 20.51 -6.19 -1.56
N TYR A 173 19.50 -5.64 -2.23
CA TYR A 173 18.92 -4.36 -1.84
C TYR A 173 18.18 -4.49 -0.50
N PRO A 174 18.26 -3.49 0.41
CA PRO A 174 17.44 -3.47 1.61
C PRO A 174 15.95 -3.35 1.22
N VAL A 175 15.14 -4.36 1.52
CA VAL A 175 13.72 -4.42 1.16
C VAL A 175 12.85 -4.03 2.34
N ILE A 176 11.93 -3.11 2.09
CA ILE A 176 10.77 -2.82 2.93
C ILE A 176 9.54 -3.43 2.25
N LEU A 177 8.89 -4.36 2.93
CA LEU A 177 7.71 -5.05 2.42
C LEU A 177 6.48 -4.18 2.67
N CYS A 178 5.90 -3.66 1.60
CA CYS A 178 4.67 -2.87 1.61
C CYS A 178 3.61 -3.50 0.71
N ASN A 179 3.52 -4.83 0.73
CA ASN A 179 2.59 -5.65 -0.04
C ASN A 179 1.20 -5.02 -0.18
N VAL A 180 0.79 -4.70 -1.40
CA VAL A 180 -0.49 -4.05 -1.69
C VAL A 180 -1.69 -4.82 -1.14
N ASN A 181 -1.67 -6.14 -1.26
CA ASN A 181 -2.73 -7.04 -0.80
C ASN A 181 -2.76 -7.25 0.72
N ASN A 182 -1.83 -6.67 1.49
CA ASN A 182 -1.76 -6.80 2.96
C ASN A 182 -1.77 -5.45 3.68
N PHE A 183 -1.14 -4.42 3.10
CA PHE A 183 -0.73 -3.21 3.82
C PHE A 183 -1.14 -1.89 3.16
N TYR A 184 -1.95 -1.91 2.08
CA TYR A 184 -2.54 -0.69 1.55
C TYR A 184 -3.86 -0.39 2.26
N LEU A 185 -3.79 0.56 3.19
CA LEU A 185 -4.90 0.91 4.07
C LEU A 185 -6.02 1.63 3.31
N ASP A 186 -5.69 2.31 2.21
CA ASP A 186 -6.59 3.01 1.28
C ASP A 186 -7.48 2.10 0.43
N LEU A 187 -7.17 0.80 0.36
CA LEU A 187 -8.06 -0.17 -0.28
C LEU A 187 -9.32 -0.39 0.56
N ALA A 188 -10.44 -0.75 -0.05
CA ALA A 188 -11.67 -1.06 0.69
C ALA A 188 -11.49 -2.28 1.60
N TYR A 189 -12.22 -2.33 2.72
CA TYR A 189 -12.18 -3.47 3.65
C TYR A 189 -12.71 -4.76 2.99
N ASP A 190 -13.74 -4.62 2.16
CA ASP A 190 -14.40 -5.71 1.44
C ASP A 190 -15.17 -5.16 0.22
N ALA A 191 -15.88 -6.03 -0.50
CA ALA A 191 -16.60 -5.71 -1.73
C ALA A 191 -17.96 -5.01 -1.52
N HIS A 192 -18.31 -4.65 -0.29
CA HIS A 192 -19.58 -4.01 -0.01
C HIS A 192 -19.66 -2.65 -0.73
N PRO A 193 -20.76 -2.33 -1.44
CA PRO A 193 -20.83 -1.13 -2.28
C PRO A 193 -20.76 0.20 -1.50
N ASP A 194 -21.12 0.18 -0.23
CA ASP A 194 -21.01 1.34 0.67
C ASP A 194 -19.66 1.39 1.41
N GLU A 195 -18.76 0.41 1.23
CA GLU A 195 -17.42 0.50 1.81
C GLU A 195 -16.57 1.55 1.10
N ARG A 196 -15.69 2.17 1.89
CA ARG A 196 -14.80 3.21 1.38
C ARG A 196 -13.48 2.61 0.96
N GLY A 197 -12.96 3.08 -0.17
CA GLY A 197 -11.62 2.78 -0.64
C GLY A 197 -11.58 2.45 -2.10
N LEU A 198 -10.36 2.44 -2.65
CA LEU A 198 -10.14 1.87 -3.96
C LEU A 198 -10.14 0.34 -3.86
N SER A 199 -10.19 -0.34 -4.99
CA SER A 199 -10.19 -1.82 -5.02
C SER A 199 -9.31 -2.37 -6.15
N TRP A 200 -8.37 -1.56 -6.62
CA TRP A 200 -7.56 -1.85 -7.81
C TRP A 200 -6.65 -3.08 -7.65
N ALA A 201 -6.30 -3.44 -6.41
CA ALA A 201 -5.56 -4.65 -6.04
C ALA A 201 -6.36 -5.56 -5.07
N GLY A 202 -7.68 -5.49 -5.13
CA GLY A 202 -8.59 -6.19 -4.21
C GLY A 202 -8.86 -5.41 -2.93
N TYR A 203 -9.10 -6.13 -1.85
CA TYR A 203 -9.56 -5.59 -0.56
C TYR A 203 -8.53 -5.83 0.54
N VAL A 204 -8.46 -4.96 1.55
CA VAL A 204 -7.55 -5.13 2.69
C VAL A 204 -8.30 -4.86 3.98
N ASP A 205 -8.42 -5.89 4.81
CA ASP A 205 -8.89 -5.77 6.20
C ASP A 205 -7.73 -6.03 7.18
N GLU A 206 -8.01 -5.90 8.47
CA GLU A 206 -7.07 -6.17 9.55
C GLU A 206 -6.53 -7.62 9.56
N SER A 207 -7.30 -8.58 9.03
CA SER A 207 -6.87 -9.98 8.93
C SER A 207 -5.80 -10.18 7.85
N LYS A 208 -5.82 -9.37 6.78
CA LYS A 208 -4.79 -9.40 5.73
C LYS A 208 -3.46 -8.86 6.21
N GLY A 209 -3.46 -7.78 6.99
CA GLY A 209 -2.23 -7.32 7.66
C GLY A 209 -1.71 -8.37 8.64
N PHE A 210 -2.61 -9.00 9.40
CA PHE A 210 -2.28 -10.11 10.29
C PHE A 210 -1.73 -11.34 9.54
N SER A 211 -2.22 -11.67 8.33
CA SER A 211 -1.79 -12.87 7.61
C SER A 211 -0.42 -12.77 6.96
N MET A 212 0.18 -11.58 6.93
CA MET A 212 1.50 -11.39 6.33
C MET A 212 2.57 -12.26 7.01
N LEU A 213 3.45 -12.88 6.22
CA LEU A 213 4.67 -13.55 6.62
C LEU A 213 5.88 -12.95 5.88
N PRO A 214 6.70 -12.09 6.53
CA PRO A 214 7.80 -11.38 5.86
C PRO A 214 8.80 -12.28 5.13
N TYR A 215 9.03 -13.48 5.66
CA TYR A 215 9.97 -14.45 5.09
C TYR A 215 9.28 -15.59 4.31
N SER A 216 7.98 -15.47 4.05
CA SER A 216 7.18 -16.43 3.29
C SER A 216 6.05 -15.70 2.56
N ILE A 217 6.39 -14.66 1.80
CA ILE A 217 5.43 -13.68 1.25
C ILE A 217 4.30 -14.32 0.44
N TYR A 218 4.56 -15.38 -0.32
CA TYR A 218 3.53 -16.08 -1.11
C TYR A 218 2.41 -16.66 -0.25
N ARG A 219 2.71 -17.02 1.00
CA ARG A 219 1.73 -17.56 1.96
C ARG A 219 0.88 -16.47 2.63
N SER A 220 1.23 -15.21 2.41
CA SER A 220 0.55 -14.04 3.00
C SER A 220 -0.77 -13.74 2.31
N SER A 221 -0.88 -14.04 1.02
CA SER A 221 -2.11 -13.88 0.24
C SER A 221 -3.00 -15.09 0.45
N ARG A 222 -3.96 -14.97 1.37
CA ARG A 222 -4.97 -16.01 1.64
C ARG A 222 -6.18 -15.90 0.71
N THR A 223 -6.28 -14.82 -0.05
CA THR A 223 -7.30 -14.62 -1.08
C THR A 223 -6.67 -14.01 -2.33
N ASP A 224 -7.33 -14.20 -3.47
CA ASP A 224 -7.06 -13.49 -4.72
C ASP A 224 -7.70 -12.08 -4.70
N MET A 225 -7.53 -11.31 -5.78
CA MET A 225 -8.10 -9.96 -5.92
C MET A 225 -9.64 -9.94 -5.88
N ALA A 226 -10.29 -11.03 -6.33
CA ALA A 226 -11.73 -11.18 -6.29
C ALA A 226 -12.25 -11.65 -4.91
N GLY A 227 -11.35 -11.96 -3.98
CA GLY A 227 -11.67 -12.46 -2.65
C GLY A 227 -11.85 -13.98 -2.56
N ASN A 228 -11.54 -14.73 -3.63
CA ASN A 228 -11.59 -16.19 -3.58
C ASN A 228 -10.43 -16.73 -2.74
N PRO A 229 -10.61 -17.82 -1.97
CA PRO A 229 -9.54 -18.42 -1.18
C PRO A 229 -8.36 -18.90 -2.03
N VAL A 230 -7.14 -18.63 -1.55
CA VAL A 230 -5.88 -19.14 -2.12
C VAL A 230 -5.30 -20.18 -1.17
N ASP A 231 -4.81 -21.30 -1.71
CA ASP A 231 -4.13 -22.33 -0.94
C ASP A 231 -2.67 -21.90 -0.65
N PRO A 232 -2.32 -21.57 0.61
CA PRO A 232 -0.99 -21.10 0.96
C PRO A 232 0.09 -22.18 0.75
N ASP A 233 -0.27 -23.47 0.75
CA ASP A 233 0.71 -24.56 0.63
C ASP A 233 1.28 -24.68 -0.80
N ILE A 234 0.59 -24.11 -1.80
CA ILE A 234 1.01 -24.16 -3.21
C ILE A 234 1.31 -22.79 -3.82
N ALA A 235 0.98 -21.68 -3.14
CA ALA A 235 1.09 -20.33 -3.68
C ALA A 235 2.51 -19.96 -4.18
N GLY A 236 3.55 -20.48 -3.52
CA GLY A 236 4.95 -20.24 -3.88
C GLY A 236 5.57 -21.28 -4.81
N LYS A 237 4.82 -22.28 -5.28
CA LYS A 237 5.40 -23.40 -6.03
C LYS A 237 5.88 -22.94 -7.41
N GLY A 238 7.16 -23.14 -7.69
CA GLY A 238 7.77 -22.78 -8.97
C GLY A 238 8.24 -21.32 -9.08
N LYS A 239 8.05 -20.52 -8.03
CA LYS A 239 8.44 -19.12 -7.95
C LYS A 239 9.85 -18.94 -7.40
N THR A 240 10.42 -17.74 -7.58
CA THR A 240 11.69 -17.33 -6.97
C THR A 240 11.68 -17.59 -5.47
N THR A 241 12.72 -18.25 -4.95
CA THR A 241 12.88 -18.52 -3.53
C THR A 241 13.69 -17.42 -2.84
N LEU A 242 13.34 -17.09 -1.60
CA LEU A 242 14.15 -16.20 -0.78
C LEU A 242 15.43 -16.92 -0.35
N THR A 243 16.58 -16.43 -0.78
CA THR A 243 17.87 -17.00 -0.38
C THR A 243 18.22 -16.64 1.06
N ALA A 244 19.19 -17.34 1.66
CA ALA A 244 19.69 -16.99 3.00
C ALA A 244 20.24 -15.56 3.04
N SER A 245 20.99 -15.14 2.00
CA SER A 245 21.46 -13.76 1.85
C SER A 245 20.32 -12.79 1.69
N GLY A 246 19.37 -13.07 0.78
CA GLY A 246 18.21 -12.19 0.54
C GLY A 246 17.37 -11.99 1.79
N LYS A 247 17.26 -13.01 2.65
CA LYS A 247 16.57 -12.90 3.93
C LYS A 247 17.16 -11.82 4.85
N GLU A 248 18.48 -11.63 4.86
CA GLU A 248 19.14 -10.59 5.66
C GLU A 248 18.85 -9.19 5.15
N HIS A 249 18.42 -9.07 3.89
CA HIS A 249 18.10 -7.81 3.26
C HIS A 249 16.64 -7.37 3.47
N ILE A 250 15.76 -8.22 3.99
CA ILE A 250 14.40 -7.81 4.39
C ILE A 250 14.48 -7.03 5.71
N GLN A 251 14.32 -5.72 5.65
CA GLN A 251 14.50 -4.80 6.78
C GLN A 251 13.24 -4.64 7.64
N GLY A 252 12.05 -4.77 7.02
CA GLY A 252 10.80 -4.57 7.75
C GLY A 252 9.57 -4.53 6.86
N VAL A 253 8.46 -4.09 7.46
CA VAL A 253 7.15 -3.93 6.82
C VAL A 253 6.67 -2.49 6.97
N GLN A 254 5.89 -1.99 6.01
CA GLN A 254 5.22 -0.68 6.12
C GLN A 254 3.81 -0.73 5.52
N ALA A 255 2.87 -0.05 6.17
CA ALA A 255 1.55 0.22 5.61
C ALA A 255 1.44 1.58 4.94
N GLN A 256 0.69 1.63 3.85
CA GLN A 256 0.51 2.82 3.02
C GLN A 256 -0.91 3.32 3.18
N LEU A 257 -1.08 4.64 3.22
CA LEU A 257 -2.39 5.28 3.17
C LEU A 257 -2.36 6.32 2.07
N PHE A 258 -2.71 5.91 0.86
CA PHE A 258 -2.92 6.84 -0.25
C PHE A 258 -4.23 7.60 -0.06
N ALA A 259 -4.31 8.80 -0.62
CA ALA A 259 -5.30 9.81 -0.24
C ALA A 259 -6.23 10.26 -1.38
N GLU A 260 -6.32 9.54 -2.49
CA GLU A 260 -7.16 9.89 -3.64
C GLU A 260 -8.63 10.10 -3.24
N THR A 261 -9.10 9.25 -2.33
CA THR A 261 -10.48 9.29 -1.85
C THR A 261 -10.61 9.89 -0.45
N ILE A 262 -9.50 10.22 0.25
CA ILE A 262 -9.52 10.75 1.61
C ILE A 262 -9.71 12.27 1.57
N ARG A 263 -10.86 12.75 2.08
CA ARG A 263 -11.24 14.17 2.00
C ARG A 263 -11.07 14.93 3.31
N ASP A 264 -10.98 14.22 4.42
CA ASP A 264 -10.81 14.78 5.76
C ASP A 264 -10.11 13.78 6.68
N PHE A 265 -9.83 14.22 7.91
CA PHE A 265 -9.12 13.43 8.90
C PHE A 265 -9.98 12.31 9.52
N GLU A 266 -11.31 12.45 9.55
CA GLU A 266 -12.19 11.36 10.01
C GLU A 266 -12.06 10.14 9.09
N TRP A 267 -11.74 10.35 7.81
CA TRP A 267 -11.49 9.27 6.88
C TRP A 267 -10.09 8.68 7.08
N VAL A 268 -9.07 9.48 7.38
CA VAL A 268 -7.76 8.93 7.80
C VAL A 268 -7.94 7.92 8.94
N GLU A 269 -8.77 8.26 9.93
CA GLU A 269 -9.09 7.37 11.05
C GLU A 269 -9.85 6.11 10.62
N TYR A 270 -10.88 6.24 9.76
CA TYR A 270 -11.70 5.11 9.27
C TYR A 270 -10.88 4.08 8.49
N TYR A 271 -10.02 4.55 7.59
CA TYR A 271 -9.17 3.69 6.78
C TYR A 271 -8.05 3.03 7.60
N THR A 272 -7.55 3.74 8.63
CA THR A 272 -6.44 3.28 9.47
C THR A 272 -6.89 2.29 10.53
N PHE A 273 -8.00 2.54 11.22
CA PHE A 273 -8.45 1.75 12.36
C PHE A 273 -9.66 0.86 12.02
N PRO A 274 -9.56 -0.49 12.15
CA PRO A 274 -8.51 -1.23 12.87
C PRO A 274 -7.34 -1.77 12.03
N LYS A 275 -7.30 -1.59 10.70
CA LYS A 275 -6.32 -2.25 9.80
C LYS A 275 -4.86 -2.14 10.26
N ILE A 276 -4.46 -0.98 10.79
CA ILE A 276 -3.10 -0.71 11.24
C ILE A 276 -2.61 -1.73 12.29
N LEU A 277 -3.51 -2.34 13.05
CA LEU A 277 -3.14 -3.36 14.04
C LEU A 277 -2.59 -4.64 13.40
N GLY A 278 -2.97 -4.95 12.15
CA GLY A 278 -2.36 -6.03 11.38
C GLY A 278 -0.88 -5.76 11.09
N LEU A 279 -0.55 -4.51 10.71
CA LEU A 279 0.85 -4.06 10.56
C LEU A 279 1.59 -4.13 11.89
N VAL A 280 1.02 -3.60 12.97
CA VAL A 280 1.67 -3.58 14.30
C VAL A 280 1.98 -5.00 14.77
N GLU A 281 1.00 -5.91 14.69
CA GLU A 281 1.21 -7.32 15.06
C GLU A 281 2.32 -7.94 14.22
N ARG A 282 2.28 -7.81 12.89
CA ARG A 282 3.23 -8.53 12.05
C ARG A 282 4.62 -7.91 12.01
N GLY A 283 4.71 -6.58 12.12
CA GLY A 283 5.97 -5.86 12.24
C GLY A 283 6.71 -6.18 13.54
N TRP A 284 5.99 -6.48 14.62
CA TRP A 284 6.60 -6.88 15.90
C TRP A 284 6.80 -8.40 16.02
N ASN A 285 5.90 -9.20 15.47
CA ASN A 285 5.90 -10.66 15.53
C ASN A 285 6.10 -11.27 14.13
N ALA A 286 7.34 -11.25 13.63
CA ALA A 286 7.67 -11.75 12.30
C ALA A 286 7.56 -13.29 12.16
N PHE A 287 7.47 -14.03 13.27
CA PHE A 287 7.45 -15.49 13.30
C PHE A 287 6.27 -16.02 14.14
N PRO A 288 5.02 -15.77 13.73
CA PRO A 288 3.86 -16.29 14.45
C PRO A 288 3.87 -17.81 14.47
N ALA A 289 3.29 -18.45 15.50
CA ALA A 289 3.46 -19.89 15.71
C ALA A 289 2.88 -20.75 14.58
N TRP A 290 1.87 -20.25 13.88
CA TRP A 290 1.29 -20.91 12.71
C TRP A 290 2.16 -20.83 11.44
N SER A 291 3.17 -19.96 11.37
CA SER A 291 3.98 -19.75 10.14
C SER A 291 4.74 -20.98 9.66
N THR A 292 5.04 -21.93 10.56
CA THR A 292 5.76 -23.17 10.24
C THR A 292 4.86 -24.38 10.03
N LEU A 293 3.56 -24.24 10.29
CA LEU A 293 2.55 -25.29 10.07
C LEU A 293 2.09 -25.28 8.61
N THR A 294 1.34 -26.31 8.21
CA THR A 294 0.68 -26.40 6.88
C THR A 294 -0.70 -27.05 7.02
N GLY A 295 -1.51 -26.94 5.96
CA GLY A 295 -2.83 -27.55 5.86
C GLY A 295 -3.75 -27.26 7.06
N GLU A 296 -4.45 -28.30 7.54
CA GLU A 296 -5.45 -28.15 8.60
C GLU A 296 -4.87 -27.63 9.92
N LYS A 297 -3.64 -28.03 10.26
CA LYS A 297 -2.99 -27.61 11.51
C LYS A 297 -2.69 -26.11 11.49
N GLU A 298 -2.20 -25.61 10.35
CA GLU A 298 -2.03 -24.17 10.16
C GLU A 298 -3.37 -23.46 10.28
N ARG A 299 -4.39 -23.91 9.55
CA ARG A 299 -5.73 -23.28 9.55
C ARG A 299 -6.30 -23.13 10.96
N GLN A 300 -6.21 -24.18 11.78
CA GLN A 300 -6.68 -24.15 13.16
C GLN A 300 -5.87 -23.20 14.04
N ALA A 301 -4.54 -23.21 13.92
CA ALA A 301 -3.67 -22.32 14.69
C ALA A 301 -3.86 -20.85 14.29
N PHE A 302 -3.93 -20.56 12.98
CA PHE A 302 -4.20 -19.24 12.43
C PHE A 302 -5.54 -18.70 12.92
N ASN A 303 -6.63 -19.47 12.77
CA ASN A 303 -7.97 -19.04 13.20
C ASN A 303 -8.04 -18.80 14.72
N LYS A 304 -7.35 -19.62 15.51
CA LYS A 304 -7.27 -19.45 16.97
C LYS A 304 -6.55 -18.15 17.32
N GLU A 305 -5.40 -17.87 16.72
CA GLU A 305 -4.65 -16.63 16.98
C GLU A 305 -5.38 -15.40 16.45
N LEU A 306 -6.01 -15.47 15.27
CA LEU A 306 -6.83 -14.41 14.71
C LEU A 306 -8.04 -14.09 15.62
N GLY A 307 -8.68 -15.11 16.19
CA GLY A 307 -9.74 -14.93 17.17
C GLY A 307 -9.25 -14.21 18.45
N LEU A 308 -8.03 -14.52 18.91
CA LEU A 308 -7.40 -13.81 20.03
C LEU A 308 -7.04 -12.37 19.66
N PHE A 309 -6.55 -12.13 18.45
CA PHE A 309 -6.29 -10.80 17.91
C PHE A 309 -7.57 -9.96 17.94
N TYR A 310 -8.66 -10.43 17.35
CA TYR A 310 -9.95 -9.73 17.36
C TYR A 310 -10.52 -9.51 18.77
N SER A 311 -10.29 -10.46 19.68
CA SER A 311 -10.70 -10.29 21.08
C SER A 311 -9.96 -9.10 21.73
N LYS A 312 -8.65 -8.95 21.47
CA LYS A 312 -7.89 -7.78 21.95
C LYS A 312 -8.34 -6.48 21.30
N VAL A 313 -8.56 -6.49 19.98
CA VAL A 313 -9.05 -5.33 19.22
C VAL A 313 -10.36 -4.83 19.82
N SER A 314 -11.34 -5.72 19.98
CA SER A 314 -12.67 -5.36 20.46
C SER A 314 -12.72 -5.05 21.96
N GLU A 315 -12.04 -5.82 22.82
CA GLU A 315 -12.14 -5.63 24.27
C GLU A 315 -11.20 -4.55 24.83
N LYS A 316 -10.15 -4.15 24.09
CA LYS A 316 -9.14 -3.17 24.56
C LYS A 316 -8.99 -1.95 23.65
N GLU A 317 -8.68 -2.17 22.38
CA GLU A 317 -8.31 -1.08 21.46
C GLU A 317 -9.51 -0.21 21.08
N MET A 318 -10.64 -0.83 20.69
CA MET A 318 -11.86 -0.11 20.33
C MET A 318 -12.42 0.76 21.49
N PRO A 319 -12.51 0.29 22.74
CA PRO A 319 -12.87 1.14 23.88
C PRO A 319 -11.91 2.33 24.07
N HIS A 320 -10.61 2.13 23.87
CA HIS A 320 -9.61 3.18 23.96
C HIS A 320 -9.79 4.24 22.85
N TRP A 321 -10.04 3.81 21.61
CA TRP A 321 -10.32 4.70 20.49
C TRP A 321 -11.63 5.46 20.67
N ALA A 322 -12.69 4.78 21.13
CA ALA A 322 -13.97 5.41 21.42
C ALA A 322 -13.83 6.50 22.50
N SER A 323 -13.01 6.27 23.54
CA SER A 323 -12.74 7.28 24.58
C SER A 323 -12.01 8.54 24.07
N ARG A 324 -11.39 8.46 22.89
CA ARG A 324 -10.72 9.57 22.20
C ARG A 324 -11.50 10.09 20.99
N SER A 325 -12.73 9.59 20.79
CA SER A 325 -13.58 9.95 19.66
C SER A 325 -12.97 9.62 18.28
N ILE A 326 -12.06 8.64 18.19
CA ILE A 326 -11.48 8.19 16.91
C ILE A 326 -12.55 7.51 16.06
N ASN A 327 -12.58 7.83 14.78
CA ASN A 327 -13.53 7.29 13.82
C ASN A 327 -13.14 5.91 13.24
N PHE A 328 -13.00 4.89 14.09
CA PHE A 328 -12.69 3.53 13.62
C PHE A 328 -13.87 2.83 12.92
N ARG A 329 -13.56 1.93 11.97
CA ARG A 329 -14.52 1.11 11.21
C ARG A 329 -15.04 -0.07 12.04
N LEU A 330 -16.33 -0.39 11.89
CA LEU A 330 -16.94 -1.62 12.39
C LEU A 330 -17.24 -2.59 11.23
N PRO A 331 -16.90 -3.89 11.34
CA PRO A 331 -17.27 -4.87 10.34
C PRO A 331 -18.78 -5.09 10.29
N HIS A 332 -19.30 -5.24 9.08
CA HIS A 332 -20.69 -5.62 8.89
C HIS A 332 -20.90 -7.10 9.26
N PRO A 333 -22.06 -7.50 9.82
CA PRO A 333 -22.28 -8.88 10.25
C PRO A 333 -22.24 -9.89 9.09
N GLY A 334 -21.60 -11.04 9.29
CA GLY A 334 -21.79 -12.18 8.38
C GLY A 334 -23.20 -12.74 8.56
N LEU A 335 -23.90 -13.07 7.47
CA LEU A 335 -25.25 -13.64 7.51
C LEU A 335 -25.32 -14.90 6.65
N CYS A 336 -26.01 -15.94 7.14
CA CYS A 336 -26.41 -17.07 6.31
C CYS A 336 -27.70 -17.73 6.80
N ILE A 337 -28.47 -18.32 5.88
CA ILE A 337 -29.55 -19.25 6.23
C ILE A 337 -29.00 -20.66 6.20
N LYS A 338 -29.13 -21.39 7.29
CA LYS A 338 -28.82 -22.81 7.37
C LYS A 338 -29.98 -23.53 8.02
N GLU A 339 -30.50 -24.58 7.36
CA GLU A 339 -31.60 -25.40 7.89
C GLU A 339 -32.84 -24.56 8.30
N GLY A 340 -33.15 -23.51 7.53
CA GLY A 340 -34.27 -22.60 7.79
C GLY A 340 -34.06 -21.61 8.95
N GLN A 341 -32.83 -21.54 9.48
CA GLN A 341 -32.47 -20.62 10.55
C GLN A 341 -31.48 -19.56 10.06
N LEU A 342 -31.72 -18.31 10.46
CA LEU A 342 -30.80 -17.20 10.29
C LEU A 342 -29.66 -17.29 11.31
N HIS A 343 -28.47 -17.51 10.80
CA HIS A 343 -27.21 -17.37 11.53
C HIS A 343 -26.59 -16.01 11.22
N ALA A 344 -26.07 -15.36 12.25
CA ALA A 344 -25.25 -14.17 12.10
C ALA A 344 -23.93 -14.32 12.86
N SER A 345 -22.90 -13.57 12.45
CA SER A 345 -21.62 -13.56 13.14
C SER A 345 -20.93 -12.20 13.06
N THR A 346 -20.07 -11.93 14.03
CA THR A 346 -19.17 -10.77 14.04
C THR A 346 -17.89 -11.14 14.80
N PRO A 347 -16.71 -10.63 14.39
CA PRO A 347 -15.50 -10.79 15.18
C PRO A 347 -15.46 -9.87 16.42
N ILE A 348 -16.37 -8.89 16.53
CA ILE A 348 -16.35 -7.87 17.58
C ILE A 348 -17.05 -8.37 18.84
N ARG A 349 -16.27 -8.64 19.89
CA ARG A 349 -16.82 -9.03 21.20
C ARG A 349 -17.54 -7.87 21.87
N GLY A 350 -18.74 -8.15 22.39
CA GLY A 350 -19.61 -7.13 22.98
C GLY A 350 -20.38 -6.29 21.95
N GLY A 351 -20.17 -6.52 20.66
CA GLY A 351 -20.99 -5.92 19.60
C GLY A 351 -22.38 -6.54 19.54
N GLU A 352 -23.38 -5.71 19.26
CA GLU A 352 -24.78 -6.13 19.13
C GLU A 352 -25.17 -6.20 17.65
N ILE A 353 -25.53 -7.39 17.18
CA ILE A 353 -26.09 -7.55 15.83
C ILE A 353 -27.60 -7.31 15.91
N ARG A 354 -28.08 -6.27 15.22
CA ARG A 354 -29.50 -5.98 15.07
C ARG A 354 -29.95 -6.30 13.66
N TYR A 355 -31.13 -6.91 13.53
CA TYR A 355 -31.61 -7.39 12.24
C TYR A 355 -33.09 -7.05 12.00
N THR A 356 -33.48 -7.10 10.73
CA THR A 356 -34.85 -6.96 10.25
C THR A 356 -35.13 -8.00 9.17
N THR A 357 -36.37 -8.49 9.11
CA THR A 357 -36.86 -9.51 8.17
C THR A 357 -37.89 -8.95 7.19
N ASP A 358 -38.21 -7.67 7.30
CA ASP A 358 -39.17 -6.95 6.45
C ASP A 358 -38.47 -6.03 5.42
N GLY A 359 -37.14 -6.09 5.36
CA GLY A 359 -36.31 -5.25 4.46
C GLY A 359 -36.07 -3.81 4.94
N THR A 360 -36.63 -3.41 6.09
CA THR A 360 -36.37 -2.09 6.70
C THR A 360 -34.94 -1.99 7.23
N GLU A 361 -34.42 -0.78 7.39
CA GLU A 361 -33.05 -0.58 7.86
C GLU A 361 -32.90 -0.92 9.36
N PRO A 362 -31.94 -1.77 9.76
CA PRO A 362 -31.74 -2.09 11.17
C PRO A 362 -31.30 -0.85 11.97
N THR A 363 -31.91 -0.68 13.15
CA THR A 363 -31.56 0.36 14.13
C THR A 363 -31.27 -0.28 15.48
N LEU A 364 -30.81 0.51 16.45
CA LEU A 364 -30.67 0.07 17.86
C LEU A 364 -31.97 -0.47 18.49
N ARG A 365 -33.13 -0.15 17.90
CA ARG A 365 -34.45 -0.64 18.35
C ARG A 365 -34.91 -1.90 17.61
N SER A 366 -34.24 -2.28 16.53
CA SER A 366 -34.53 -3.51 15.80
C SER A 366 -34.19 -4.74 16.66
N GLU A 367 -34.61 -5.91 16.20
CA GLU A 367 -34.48 -7.14 16.97
C GLU A 367 -33.00 -7.50 17.18
N LEU A 368 -32.65 -7.89 18.40
CA LEU A 368 -31.28 -8.30 18.77
C LEU A 368 -31.09 -9.78 18.42
N TRP A 369 -30.14 -10.08 17.55
CA TRP A 369 -29.74 -11.44 17.27
C TRP A 369 -28.90 -11.98 18.45
N LYS A 370 -29.35 -13.09 19.06
CA LYS A 370 -28.68 -13.74 20.20
C LYS A 370 -28.28 -15.19 19.93
N ALA A 371 -29.00 -15.84 19.03
CA ALA A 371 -28.86 -17.23 18.65
C ALA A 371 -29.53 -17.42 17.28
N PRO A 372 -29.32 -18.56 16.59
CA PRO A 372 -30.04 -18.86 15.37
C PRO A 372 -31.56 -18.77 15.57
N VAL A 373 -32.24 -18.07 14.67
CA VAL A 373 -33.70 -17.84 14.70
C VAL A 373 -34.33 -18.40 13.43
N ALA A 374 -35.53 -18.97 13.53
CA ALA A 374 -36.26 -19.39 12.34
C ALA A 374 -36.51 -18.18 11.43
N CYS A 375 -36.24 -18.33 10.13
CA CYS A 375 -36.36 -17.23 9.18
C CYS A 375 -36.87 -17.74 7.84
N ASP A 376 -38.04 -17.24 7.44
CA ASP A 376 -38.71 -17.47 6.15
C ASP A 376 -38.75 -16.20 5.28
N ALA A 377 -38.10 -15.12 5.73
CA ALA A 377 -38.06 -13.86 5.02
C ALA A 377 -37.21 -13.94 3.75
N SER A 378 -37.72 -13.33 2.67
CA SER A 378 -37.01 -13.23 1.39
C SER A 378 -35.82 -12.26 1.43
N VAL A 379 -35.80 -11.33 2.38
CA VAL A 379 -34.71 -10.38 2.59
C VAL A 379 -34.47 -10.21 4.08
N VAL A 380 -33.23 -10.43 4.50
CA VAL A 380 -32.76 -10.13 5.85
C VAL A 380 -31.72 -9.01 5.76
N LYS A 381 -31.87 -7.99 6.60
CA LYS A 381 -30.83 -6.97 6.80
C LYS A 381 -30.28 -7.03 8.21
N ALA A 382 -28.99 -6.76 8.38
CA ALA A 382 -28.37 -6.66 9.69
C ALA A 382 -27.28 -5.58 9.75
N LYS A 383 -27.14 -4.95 10.92
CA LYS A 383 -26.04 -4.05 11.27
C LYS A 383 -25.40 -4.49 12.58
N LEU A 384 -24.11 -4.23 12.71
CA LEU A 384 -23.38 -4.31 13.96
C LEU A 384 -23.43 -2.95 14.66
N PHE A 385 -23.77 -2.94 15.94
CA PHE A 385 -23.71 -1.77 16.81
C PHE A 385 -22.68 -2.01 17.92
N TYR A 386 -21.78 -1.06 18.12
CA TYR A 386 -20.79 -1.14 19.20
C TYR A 386 -20.25 0.25 19.55
N LEU A 387 -20.18 0.60 20.84
CA LEU A 387 -19.62 1.87 21.33
C LEU A 387 -20.17 3.13 20.61
N ASN A 388 -21.50 3.19 20.42
CA ASN A 388 -22.21 4.25 19.69
C ASN A 388 -21.84 4.38 18.19
N LYS A 389 -21.20 3.37 17.62
CA LYS A 389 -20.96 3.25 16.18
C LYS A 389 -21.83 2.15 15.58
N GLU A 390 -22.03 2.23 14.27
CA GLU A 390 -22.71 1.22 13.47
C GLU A 390 -21.87 0.85 12.24
N SER A 391 -21.98 -0.40 11.79
CA SER A 391 -21.42 -0.85 10.52
C SER A 391 -22.29 -0.43 9.34
N VAL A 392 -21.76 -0.63 8.12
CA VAL A 392 -22.62 -0.76 6.92
C VAL A 392 -23.58 -1.95 7.05
N THR A 393 -24.59 -2.00 6.19
CA THR A 393 -25.71 -2.97 6.29
C THR A 393 -25.46 -4.22 5.49
N SER A 394 -25.31 -5.35 6.18
CA SER A 394 -25.38 -6.66 5.53
C SER A 394 -26.78 -6.91 5.01
N THR A 395 -26.90 -7.24 3.72
CA THR A 395 -28.16 -7.65 3.10
C THR A 395 -28.03 -9.08 2.58
N LEU A 396 -28.85 -9.99 3.10
CA LEU A 396 -29.00 -11.35 2.62
C LEU A 396 -30.32 -11.48 1.87
N LYS A 397 -30.26 -11.80 0.58
CA LYS A 397 -31.42 -12.23 -0.21
C LYS A 397 -31.53 -13.74 -0.09
N VAL A 398 -32.71 -14.21 0.31
CA VAL A 398 -33.02 -15.63 0.47
C VAL A 398 -33.85 -16.03 -0.74
N ASP A 399 -33.26 -16.84 -1.61
CA ASP A 399 -33.90 -17.36 -2.82
C ASP A 399 -34.85 -18.54 -2.53
#